data_AF-A0A8T6NWR5-F1
#
_entry.id   AF-A0A8T6NWR5-F1
#
_cell.length_a   1.000
_cell.length_b   1.000
_cell.length_c   1.000
_cell.angle_alpha   90.00
_cell.angle_beta   90.00
_cell.angle_gamma   90.00
#
_symmetry.space_group_name_H-M   'P 1'
#
loop_
_entity.id
_entity.type
_entity.pdbx_description
1 polymer ?
#
loop_
_entity_poly.entity_id
_entity_poly.type
_entity_poly.pdbx_seq_one_letter_code
_entity_poly.pdbx_strand_id
1 'polypeptide(L)'
;MVDYTLTPDPTIESQYERGQAAGPPPSWPVLLRLLHLSPPFLWPMALAAVLGVATVVSNIGLMMTSAWLIAQAAIVDSIAALGLAVVAVRFFGVSRGVFRYLERLLSHDVTFRLLARFRVWFYERVLPLAPARLTAYRSGDLLARVVADVETLQEFYLRLVAPVLVALLTMAVMVLIFSLYALPVALAVLIFYLLAGFGLPWLVQRMARVPGAAVIAARSDLNTALIDGVQGLPDLLALGAADAHQAQLSALTDRLEDRQFDLVRADAVQSAGGLLLGGL
;
A
#
# COMPACT_ATOMS: atom_id res chain seq x y z
N MET A 1 18.73 3.02 56.55
CA MET A 1 17.81 2.07 55.89
C MET A 1 16.62 2.89 55.43
N VAL A 2 16.65 3.37 54.19
CA VAL A 2 15.62 4.26 53.62
C VAL A 2 14.70 3.40 52.78
N ASP A 3 13.42 3.40 53.14
CA ASP A 3 12.38 2.56 52.57
C ASP A 3 11.96 3.10 51.20
N TYR A 4 12.14 2.32 50.14
CA TYR A 4 11.74 2.64 48.76
C TYR A 4 10.47 1.86 48.39
N THR A 5 9.40 2.05 49.17
CA THR A 5 8.07 1.60 48.75
C THR A 5 7.55 2.58 47.69
N LEU A 6 7.86 2.27 46.42
CA LEU A 6 7.26 2.90 45.24
C LEU A 6 5.76 2.58 45.24
N THR A 7 4.94 3.39 45.91
CA THR A 7 3.50 3.44 45.65
C THR A 7 3.31 4.07 44.27
N PRO A 8 2.72 3.36 43.29
CA PRO A 8 2.40 3.95 42.00
C PRO A 8 1.44 5.14 42.20
N ASP A 9 1.73 6.27 41.58
CA ASP A 9 0.86 7.44 41.63
C ASP A 9 -0.49 7.08 40.96
N PRO A 10 -1.61 7.10 41.69
CA PRO A 10 -2.93 6.71 41.17
C PRO A 10 -3.39 7.62 40.02
N THR A 11 -2.80 8.81 39.86
CA THR A 11 -3.09 9.67 38.72
C THR A 11 -2.55 9.12 37.41
N ILE A 12 -1.41 8.41 37.42
CA ILE A 12 -0.80 7.83 36.22
C ILE A 12 -1.61 6.62 35.74
N GLU A 13 -2.03 5.75 36.65
CA GLU A 13 -2.86 4.57 36.34
C GLU A 13 -4.19 5.00 35.69
N SER A 14 -4.85 6.02 36.23
CA SER A 14 -6.07 6.59 35.65
C SER A 14 -5.88 7.23 34.27
N GLN A 15 -4.67 7.69 33.94
CA GLN A 15 -4.35 8.27 32.63
C GLN A 15 -4.01 7.19 31.61
N TYR A 16 -3.35 6.10 32.03
CA TYR A 16 -3.09 4.93 31.19
C TYR A 16 -4.39 4.21 30.81
N GLU A 17 -5.30 3.98 31.76
CA GLU A 17 -6.59 3.35 31.50
C GLU A 17 -7.49 4.21 30.58
N ARG A 18 -7.50 5.53 30.79
CA ARG A 18 -8.21 6.47 29.89
C ARG A 18 -7.61 6.54 28.49
N GLY A 19 -6.28 6.37 28.36
CA GLY A 19 -5.59 6.33 27.07
C GLY A 19 -5.80 5.02 26.30
N GLN A 20 -5.98 3.89 27.00
CA GLN A 20 -6.28 2.58 26.40
C GLN A 20 -7.76 2.43 26.00
N ALA A 21 -8.68 3.06 26.73
CA ALA A 21 -10.12 3.05 26.39
C ALA A 21 -10.47 3.92 25.16
N ALA A 22 -9.62 4.87 24.80
CA ALA A 22 -9.75 5.62 23.56
C ALA A 22 -9.22 4.75 22.39
N GLY A 23 -10.13 4.10 21.67
CA GLY A 23 -9.81 3.47 20.39
C GLY A 23 -9.03 4.43 19.47
N PRO A 24 -8.22 3.90 18.52
CA PRO A 24 -7.37 4.73 17.68
C PRO A 24 -8.20 5.87 17.05
N PRO A 25 -7.74 7.13 17.13
CA PRO A 25 -8.48 8.25 16.59
C PRO A 25 -8.79 8.02 15.10
N PRO A 26 -9.91 8.53 14.56
CA PRO A 26 -10.24 8.35 13.16
C PRO A 26 -9.06 8.80 12.30
N SER A 27 -8.56 7.89 11.45
CA SER A 27 -7.29 8.01 10.70
C SER A 27 -7.29 9.09 9.61
N TRP A 28 -8.46 9.59 9.21
CA TRP A 28 -8.62 10.54 8.12
C TRP A 28 -8.05 11.96 8.37
N PRO A 29 -8.33 12.64 9.51
CA PRO A 29 -7.72 13.94 9.81
C PRO A 29 -6.20 13.89 10.00
N VAL A 30 -5.64 12.75 10.45
CA VAL A 30 -4.18 12.57 10.56
C VAL A 30 -3.56 12.45 9.17
N LEU A 31 -4.17 11.67 8.27
CA LEU A 31 -3.73 11.55 6.87
C LEU A 31 -3.74 12.91 6.14
N LEU A 32 -4.80 13.71 6.31
CA LEU A 32 -4.89 15.05 5.71
C LEU A 32 -3.87 16.04 6.28
N ARG A 33 -3.54 15.92 7.57
CA ARG A 33 -2.52 16.75 8.22
C ARG A 33 -1.12 16.39 7.75
N LEU A 34 -0.85 15.10 7.52
CA LEU A 34 0.39 14.60 6.93
C LEU A 34 0.52 15.00 5.45
N LEU A 35 -0.59 15.04 4.70
CA LEU A 35 -0.62 15.53 3.32
C LEU A 35 -0.26 17.02 3.20
N HIS A 36 -0.69 17.83 4.17
CA HIS A 36 -0.39 19.26 4.22
C HIS A 36 1.07 19.58 4.61
N LEU A 37 1.85 18.61 5.09
CA LEU A 37 3.24 18.79 5.55
C LEU A 37 4.31 18.55 4.47
N SER A 38 3.92 18.22 3.22
CA SER A 38 4.84 17.85 2.14
C SER A 38 4.99 18.85 0.96
N PRO A 39 4.96 20.19 1.16
CA PRO A 39 4.86 21.14 0.05
C PRO A 39 6.00 21.12 -1.00
N PRO A 40 7.28 20.75 -0.74
CA PRO A 40 8.30 20.80 -1.79
C PRO A 40 8.32 19.59 -2.75
N PHE A 41 7.49 18.57 -2.52
CA PHE A 41 7.51 17.33 -3.33
C PHE A 41 6.32 17.20 -4.28
N LEU A 42 5.35 18.11 -4.19
CA LEU A 42 4.13 18.07 -5.02
C LEU A 42 4.42 18.26 -6.51
N TRP A 43 5.38 19.13 -6.86
CA TRP A 43 5.72 19.39 -8.26
C TRP A 43 6.41 18.18 -8.94
N PRO A 44 7.46 17.57 -8.37
CA PRO A 44 8.03 16.34 -8.90
C PRO A 44 7.03 15.18 -8.96
N MET A 45 6.14 15.05 -7.97
CA MET A 45 5.08 14.03 -7.99
C MET A 45 4.05 14.29 -9.10
N ALA A 46 3.67 15.55 -9.33
CA ALA A 46 2.78 15.91 -10.43
C ALA A 46 3.44 15.60 -11.79
N LEU A 47 4.73 15.92 -11.95
CA LEU A 47 5.48 15.58 -13.16
C LEU A 47 5.58 14.07 -13.37
N ALA A 48 5.89 13.31 -12.32
CA ALA A 48 5.88 11.85 -12.36
C ALA A 48 4.49 11.32 -12.75
N ALA A 49 3.42 11.90 -12.21
CA ALA A 49 2.05 11.51 -12.56
C ALA A 49 1.73 11.79 -14.03
N VAL A 50 2.11 12.95 -14.57
CA VAL A 50 1.96 13.28 -15.99
C VAL A 50 2.73 12.31 -16.88
N LEU A 51 3.95 11.93 -16.50
CA LEU A 51 4.73 10.91 -17.23
C LEU A 51 4.11 9.51 -17.14
N GLY A 52 3.51 9.18 -16.00
CA GLY A 52 2.72 7.95 -15.84
C GLY A 52 1.52 7.93 -16.79
N VAL A 53 0.77 9.03 -16.87
CA VAL A 53 -0.33 9.19 -17.84
C VAL A 53 0.18 9.07 -19.27
N ALA A 54 1.28 9.74 -19.61
CA ALA A 54 1.88 9.68 -20.94
C ALA A 54 2.31 8.26 -21.32
N THR A 55 2.74 7.46 -20.34
CA THR A 55 3.06 6.04 -20.53
C THR A 55 1.81 5.22 -20.86
N VAL A 56 0.71 5.45 -20.13
CA VAL A 56 -0.57 4.76 -20.39
C VAL A 56 -1.13 5.14 -21.75
N VAL A 57 -1.12 6.44 -22.09
CA VAL A 57 -1.53 6.95 -23.41
C VAL A 57 -0.68 6.33 -24.52
N SER A 58 0.64 6.25 -24.33
CA SER A 58 1.54 5.60 -25.30
C SER A 58 1.23 4.12 -25.46
N ASN A 59 0.87 3.43 -24.38
CA ASN A 59 0.47 2.02 -24.44
C ASN A 59 -0.84 1.82 -25.20
N ILE A 60 -1.84 2.69 -24.98
CA ILE A 60 -3.10 2.66 -25.72
C ILE A 60 -2.84 2.95 -27.20
N GLY A 61 -2.05 3.98 -27.51
CA GLY A 61 -1.65 4.30 -28.88
C GLY A 61 -0.92 3.13 -29.56
N LEU A 62 -0.05 2.43 -28.84
CA LEU A 62 0.61 1.21 -29.31
C LEU A 62 -0.41 0.11 -29.64
N MET A 63 -1.36 -0.18 -28.75
CA MET A 63 -2.41 -1.19 -28.99
C MET A 63 -3.29 -0.82 -30.19
N MET A 64 -3.76 0.44 -30.27
CA MET A 64 -4.62 0.90 -31.37
C MET A 64 -3.90 0.85 -32.71
N THR A 65 -2.66 1.34 -32.79
CA THR A 65 -1.87 1.31 -34.02
C THR A 65 -1.49 -0.11 -34.43
N SER A 66 -1.19 -1.00 -33.46
CA SER A 66 -0.90 -2.40 -33.74
C SER A 66 -2.13 -3.13 -34.28
N ALA A 67 -3.30 -2.95 -33.65
CA ALA A 67 -4.55 -3.55 -34.12
C ALA A 67 -4.91 -3.07 -35.54
N TRP A 68 -4.78 -1.76 -35.79
CA TRP A 68 -5.01 -1.19 -37.12
C TRP A 68 -4.02 -1.73 -38.15
N LEU A 69 -2.73 -1.84 -37.81
CA LEU A 69 -1.70 -2.38 -38.69
C LEU A 69 -2.00 -3.82 -39.08
N ILE A 70 -2.38 -4.67 -38.11
CA ILE A 70 -2.73 -6.07 -38.37
C ILE A 70 -3.96 -6.16 -39.28
N ALA A 71 -5.00 -5.38 -39.00
CA ALA A 71 -6.21 -5.35 -39.83
C ALA A 71 -5.92 -4.90 -41.27
N GLN A 72 -5.10 -3.86 -41.45
CA GLN A 72 -4.77 -3.36 -42.79
C GLN A 72 -3.79 -4.25 -43.55
N ALA A 73 -2.88 -4.93 -42.87
CA ALA A 73 -1.97 -5.87 -43.50
C ALA A 73 -2.71 -7.05 -44.20
N ALA A 74 -3.95 -7.33 -43.81
CA ALA A 74 -4.77 -8.35 -44.45
C ALA A 74 -5.43 -7.89 -45.78
N ILE A 75 -5.51 -6.58 -46.02
CA ILE A 75 -6.28 -6.01 -47.15
C ILE A 75 -5.35 -5.33 -48.17
N VAL A 76 -4.24 -4.76 -47.72
CA VAL A 76 -3.36 -3.93 -48.55
C VAL A 76 -2.32 -4.76 -49.30
N ASP A 77 -2.24 -4.59 -50.62
CA ASP A 77 -1.28 -5.31 -51.48
C ASP A 77 0.17 -4.80 -51.40
N SER A 78 0.38 -3.54 -51.00
CA SER A 78 1.69 -2.89 -50.96
C SER A 78 2.14 -2.56 -49.54
N ILE A 79 3.31 -3.09 -49.14
CA ILE A 79 3.93 -2.86 -47.83
C ILE A 79 4.20 -1.37 -47.57
N ALA A 80 4.45 -0.59 -48.62
CA ALA A 80 4.74 0.85 -48.50
C ALA A 80 3.58 1.63 -47.84
N ALA A 81 2.34 1.20 -48.05
CA ALA A 81 1.16 1.85 -47.45
C ALA A 81 1.04 1.58 -45.93
N LEU A 82 1.76 0.58 -45.40
CA LEU A 82 1.82 0.29 -43.96
C LEU A 82 2.95 1.05 -43.24
N GLY A 83 3.81 1.77 -43.97
CA GLY A 83 5.01 2.41 -43.43
C GLY A 83 4.73 3.34 -42.25
N LEU A 84 3.67 4.17 -42.33
CA LEU A 84 3.28 5.08 -41.26
C LEU A 84 2.90 4.34 -39.98
N ALA A 85 2.17 3.23 -40.09
CA ALA A 85 1.78 2.45 -38.92
C ALA A 85 2.97 1.73 -38.28
N VAL A 86 3.93 1.22 -39.07
CA VAL A 86 5.17 0.65 -38.54
C VAL A 86 5.96 1.68 -37.74
N VAL A 87 6.07 2.91 -38.27
CA VAL A 87 6.74 4.02 -37.56
C VAL A 87 5.97 4.41 -36.30
N ALA A 88 4.63 4.47 -36.36
CA ALA A 88 3.79 4.81 -35.22
C ALA A 88 3.91 3.77 -34.08
N VAL A 89 3.88 2.48 -34.41
CA VAL A 89 4.09 1.38 -33.43
C VAL A 89 5.44 1.52 -32.75
N ARG A 90 6.51 1.77 -33.51
CA ARG A 90 7.86 1.99 -32.94
C ARG A 90 7.90 3.24 -32.06
N PHE A 91 7.32 4.34 -32.52
CA PHE A 91 7.25 5.59 -31.77
C PHE A 91 6.54 5.38 -30.43
N PHE A 92 5.36 4.77 -30.41
CA PHE A 92 4.62 4.50 -29.18
C PHE A 92 5.33 3.50 -28.28
N GLY A 93 5.95 2.47 -28.85
CA GLY A 93 6.76 1.50 -28.10
C GLY A 93 7.95 2.14 -27.38
N VAL A 94 8.72 2.97 -28.07
CA VAL A 94 9.86 3.69 -27.49
C VAL A 94 9.38 4.74 -26.48
N SER A 95 8.36 5.54 -26.83
CA SER A 95 7.80 6.57 -25.96
C SER A 95 7.29 5.98 -24.64
N ARG A 96 6.59 4.85 -24.69
CA ARG A 96 6.15 4.10 -23.50
C ARG A 96 7.33 3.75 -22.59
N GLY A 97 8.43 3.26 -23.15
CA GLY A 97 9.64 2.92 -22.38
C GLY A 97 10.30 4.15 -21.75
N VAL A 98 10.46 5.22 -22.51
CA VAL A 98 11.07 6.48 -22.06
C VAL A 98 10.25 7.13 -20.94
N PHE A 99 8.93 7.28 -21.14
CA PHE A 99 8.06 7.90 -20.14
C PHE A 99 8.01 7.07 -18.85
N ARG A 100 7.95 5.74 -18.95
CA ARG A 100 7.99 4.86 -17.78
C ARG A 100 9.31 4.99 -17.02
N TYR A 101 10.42 5.10 -17.73
CA TYR A 101 11.73 5.28 -17.11
C TYR A 101 11.81 6.61 -16.36
N LEU A 102 11.39 7.72 -17.00
CA LEU A 102 11.39 9.04 -16.39
C LEU A 102 10.44 9.14 -15.19
N GLU A 103 9.24 8.57 -15.30
CA GLU A 103 8.28 8.45 -14.18
C GLU A 103 8.93 7.73 -12.99
N ARG A 104 9.56 6.57 -13.23
CA ARG A 104 10.23 5.80 -12.17
C ARG A 104 11.39 6.58 -11.56
N LEU A 105 12.20 7.23 -12.38
CA LEU A 105 13.35 8.01 -11.93
C LEU A 105 12.90 9.15 -11.00
N LEU A 106 11.89 9.92 -11.40
CA LEU A 106 11.36 11.02 -10.60
C LEU A 106 10.68 10.53 -9.32
N SER A 107 9.89 9.46 -9.39
CA SER A 107 9.23 8.88 -8.22
C SER A 107 10.25 8.40 -7.18
N HIS A 108 11.31 7.75 -7.64
CA HIS A 108 12.37 7.25 -6.78
C HIS A 108 13.23 8.38 -6.19
N ASP A 109 13.53 9.40 -6.98
CA ASP A 109 14.23 10.59 -6.50
C ASP A 109 13.43 11.33 -5.41
N VAL A 110 12.12 11.49 -5.58
CA VAL A 110 11.22 12.02 -4.54
C VAL A 110 11.29 11.18 -3.27
N THR A 111 11.24 9.86 -3.43
CA THR A 111 11.31 8.89 -2.32
C THR A 111 12.55 9.11 -1.47
N PHE A 112 13.72 9.18 -2.11
CA PHE A 112 14.98 9.33 -1.41
C PHE A 112 15.16 10.70 -0.75
N ARG A 113 14.72 11.77 -1.40
CA ARG A 113 14.76 13.10 -0.78
C ARG A 113 13.85 13.18 0.44
N LEU A 114 12.68 12.53 0.37
CA LEU A 114 11.75 12.44 1.48
C LEU A 114 12.36 11.66 2.66
N LEU A 115 12.95 10.50 2.38
CA LEU A 115 13.67 9.69 3.38
C LEU A 115 14.81 10.47 4.04
N ALA A 116 15.64 11.15 3.24
CA ALA A 116 16.76 11.93 3.74
C ALA A 116 16.30 13.08 4.65
N ARG A 117 15.25 13.81 4.25
CA ARG A 117 14.71 14.91 5.05
C ARG A 117 14.13 14.41 6.37
N PHE A 118 13.41 13.29 6.36
CA PHE A 118 12.88 12.74 7.60
C PHE A 118 13.98 12.28 8.54
N ARG A 119 15.05 11.68 8.01
CA ARG A 119 16.21 11.30 8.81
C ARG A 119 16.82 12.52 9.52
N VAL A 120 17.01 13.64 8.82
CA VAL A 120 17.54 14.88 9.41
C VAL A 120 16.58 15.47 10.45
N TRP A 121 15.31 15.67 10.10
CA TRP A 121 14.30 16.23 11.01
C TRP A 121 14.20 15.40 12.30
N PHE A 122 14.29 14.08 12.17
CA PHE A 122 14.26 13.17 13.31
C PHE A 122 15.47 13.37 14.23
N TYR A 123 16.70 13.37 13.68
CA TYR A 123 17.90 13.57 14.49
C TYR A 123 17.88 14.92 15.21
N GLU A 124 17.43 15.99 14.53
CA GLU A 124 17.28 17.32 15.12
C GLU A 124 16.27 17.38 16.27
N ARG A 125 15.21 16.56 16.23
CA ARG A 125 14.17 16.54 17.27
C ARG A 125 14.49 15.62 18.43
N VAL A 126 15.26 14.56 18.22
CA VAL A 126 15.59 13.56 19.26
C VAL A 126 16.88 13.90 20.00
N LEU A 127 17.90 14.44 19.32
CA LEU A 127 19.18 14.79 19.95
C LEU A 127 19.04 15.74 21.16
N PRO A 128 18.15 16.76 21.16
CA PRO A 128 17.99 17.67 22.30
C PRO A 128 17.26 17.08 23.51
N LEU A 129 16.64 15.90 23.39
CA LEU A 129 15.84 15.27 24.45
C LEU A 129 16.68 14.36 25.38
N ALA A 130 17.98 14.19 25.09
CA ALA A 130 18.95 13.54 25.98
C ALA A 130 19.57 14.58 26.93
N PRO A 131 19.70 14.35 28.26
CA PRO A 131 19.84 13.07 28.96
C PRO A 131 18.77 12.75 30.04
N ALA A 132 17.73 13.58 30.23
CA ALA A 132 16.85 13.49 31.41
C ALA A 132 15.50 12.76 31.20
N ARG A 133 15.05 12.54 29.95
CA ARG A 133 13.73 11.91 29.64
C ARG A 133 13.80 10.58 28.90
N LEU A 134 15.00 10.13 28.52
CA LEU A 134 15.24 8.86 27.82
C LEU A 134 15.60 7.70 28.76
N THR A 135 15.59 7.90 30.07
CA THR A 135 15.91 6.84 31.06
C THR A 135 14.75 5.84 31.25
N ALA A 136 13.52 6.25 30.94
CA ALA A 136 12.32 5.41 31.07
C ALA A 136 11.98 4.60 29.80
N TYR A 137 12.62 4.91 28.67
CA TYR A 137 12.42 4.21 27.40
C TYR A 137 13.78 3.77 26.87
N ARG A 138 13.93 2.51 26.43
CA ARG A 138 15.13 2.12 25.68
C ARG A 138 15.22 3.06 24.47
N SER A 139 16.19 3.96 24.48
CA SER A 139 16.36 5.02 23.48
C SER A 139 16.40 4.48 22.04
N GLY A 140 16.82 3.22 21.86
CA GLY A 140 16.75 2.49 20.60
C GLY A 140 15.33 2.08 20.14
N ASP A 141 14.41 1.79 21.04
CA ASP A 141 13.05 1.34 20.68
C ASP A 141 12.16 2.50 20.19
N LEU A 142 12.28 3.67 20.81
CA LEU A 142 11.59 4.88 20.33
C LEU A 142 12.11 5.32 18.96
N LEU A 143 13.43 5.22 18.75
CA LEU A 143 14.07 5.45 17.46
C LEU A 143 13.53 4.48 16.39
N ALA A 144 13.50 3.19 16.69
CA ALA A 144 13.04 2.17 15.75
C ALA A 144 11.56 2.37 15.37
N ARG A 145 10.70 2.72 16.34
CA ARG A 145 9.27 2.95 16.09
C ARG A 145 9.02 4.19 15.21
N VAL A 146 9.68 5.31 15.50
CA VAL A 146 9.48 6.53 14.69
C VAL A 146 10.05 6.38 13.28
N VAL A 147 11.17 5.67 13.11
CA VAL A 147 11.70 5.33 11.78
C VAL A 147 10.71 4.46 11.02
N ALA A 148 10.15 3.42 11.65
CA ALA A 148 9.14 2.55 11.03
C ALA A 148 7.87 3.32 10.65
N ASP A 149 7.41 4.27 11.48
CA ASP A 149 6.23 5.10 11.19
C ASP A 149 6.47 6.04 10.00
N VAL A 150 7.67 6.61 9.90
CA VAL A 150 8.08 7.45 8.77
C VAL A 150 8.20 6.65 7.48
N GLU A 151 8.81 5.46 7.53
CA GLU A 151 8.90 4.55 6.40
C GLU A 151 7.50 4.16 5.90
N THR A 152 6.58 3.88 6.83
CA THR A 152 5.17 3.60 6.52
C THR A 152 4.52 4.79 5.80
N LEU A 153 4.79 6.03 6.23
CA LEU A 153 4.28 7.22 5.56
C LEU A 153 4.86 7.39 4.16
N GLN A 154 6.15 7.13 3.96
CA GLN A 154 6.76 7.14 2.63
C GLN A 154 6.12 6.11 1.70
N GLU A 155 5.92 4.88 2.19
CA GLU A 155 5.24 3.83 1.43
C GLU A 155 3.83 4.25 1.03
N PHE A 156 3.10 4.93 1.91
CA PHE A 156 1.78 5.48 1.59
C PHE A 156 1.79 6.43 0.38
N TYR A 157 2.73 7.38 0.32
CA TYR A 157 2.79 8.32 -0.81
C TYR A 157 3.11 7.62 -2.15
N LEU A 158 3.96 6.60 -2.12
CA LEU A 158 4.44 5.95 -3.35
C LEU A 158 3.53 4.83 -3.81
N ARG A 159 2.97 4.06 -2.87
CA ARG A 159 2.13 2.90 -3.17
C ARG A 159 0.66 3.25 -3.25
N LEU A 160 0.22 4.34 -2.60
CA LEU A 160 -1.17 4.76 -2.65
C LEU A 160 -1.36 6.06 -3.44
N VAL A 161 -0.70 7.15 -3.05
CA VAL A 161 -1.01 8.48 -3.65
C VAL A 161 -0.60 8.54 -5.11
N ALA A 162 0.62 8.13 -5.47
CA ALA A 162 1.10 8.21 -6.84
C ALA A 162 0.26 7.36 -7.84
N PRO A 163 -0.04 6.07 -7.57
CA PRO A 163 -0.88 5.27 -8.46
C PRO A 163 -2.30 5.81 -8.59
N VAL A 164 -2.89 6.30 -7.50
CA VAL A 164 -4.25 6.89 -7.51
C VAL A 164 -4.28 8.16 -8.35
N LEU A 165 -3.28 9.04 -8.22
CA LEU A 165 -3.18 10.25 -9.05
C LEU A 165 -3.04 9.90 -10.53
N VAL A 166 -2.17 8.95 -10.89
CA VAL A 166 -2.02 8.50 -12.28
C VAL A 166 -3.32 7.90 -12.80
N ALA A 167 -4.01 7.07 -12.01
CA ALA A 167 -5.29 6.47 -12.39
C ALA A 167 -6.38 7.52 -12.64
N LEU A 168 -6.55 8.48 -11.74
CA LEU A 168 -7.53 9.56 -11.86
C LEU A 168 -7.25 10.46 -13.06
N LEU A 169 -5.99 10.86 -13.26
CA LEU A 169 -5.60 11.69 -14.41
C LEU A 169 -5.79 10.93 -15.72
N THR A 170 -5.40 9.66 -15.78
CA THR A 170 -5.60 8.82 -16.97
C THR A 170 -7.09 8.68 -17.28
N MET A 171 -7.90 8.37 -16.27
CA MET A 171 -9.37 8.27 -16.37
C MET A 171 -9.96 9.57 -16.92
N ALA A 172 -9.55 10.73 -16.38
CA ALA A 172 -10.02 12.04 -16.85
C ALA A 172 -9.63 12.30 -18.32
N VAL A 173 -8.37 12.03 -18.69
CA VAL A 173 -7.89 12.19 -20.07
C VAL A 173 -8.65 11.27 -21.03
N MET A 174 -8.86 10.01 -20.67
CA MET A 174 -9.59 9.06 -21.52
C MET A 174 -11.06 9.46 -21.69
N VAL A 175 -11.75 9.77 -20.59
CA VAL A 175 -13.15 10.23 -20.66
C VAL A 175 -13.27 11.50 -21.50
N LEU A 176 -12.33 12.45 -21.36
CA LEU A 176 -12.27 13.65 -22.20
C LEU A 176 -12.12 13.28 -23.67
N ILE A 177 -11.13 12.44 -24.03
CA ILE A 177 -10.92 12.00 -25.41
C ILE A 177 -12.19 11.36 -25.98
N PHE A 178 -12.81 10.41 -25.27
CA PHE A 178 -14.03 9.76 -25.74
C PHE A 178 -15.23 10.71 -25.85
N SER A 179 -15.31 11.71 -24.97
CA SER A 179 -16.39 12.70 -25.01
C SER A 179 -16.37 13.57 -26.28
N LEU A 180 -15.19 13.74 -26.90
CA LEU A 180 -15.04 14.43 -28.18
C LEU A 180 -15.64 13.65 -29.35
N TYR A 181 -15.76 12.32 -29.23
CA TYR A 181 -16.33 11.46 -30.28
C TYR A 181 -17.81 11.17 -30.04
N ALA A 182 -18.15 10.69 -28.85
CA ALA A 182 -19.52 10.32 -28.49
C ALA A 182 -19.71 10.30 -26.97
N LEU A 183 -20.60 11.16 -26.48
CA LEU A 183 -20.92 11.25 -25.05
C LEU A 183 -21.38 9.91 -24.42
N PRO A 184 -22.22 9.07 -25.08
CA PRO A 184 -22.60 7.78 -24.53
C PRO A 184 -21.42 6.82 -24.29
N VAL A 185 -20.42 6.85 -25.18
CA VAL A 185 -19.21 6.03 -25.06
C VAL A 185 -18.38 6.49 -23.87
N ALA A 186 -18.21 7.81 -23.72
CA ALA A 186 -17.50 8.38 -22.58
C ALA A 186 -18.15 8.00 -21.23
N LEU A 187 -19.49 8.04 -21.16
CA LEU A 187 -20.23 7.63 -19.96
C LEU A 187 -20.09 6.12 -19.68
N ALA A 188 -20.15 5.27 -20.71
CA ALA A 188 -19.94 3.83 -20.55
C ALA A 188 -18.53 3.53 -20.00
N VAL A 189 -17.49 4.18 -20.55
CA VAL A 189 -16.10 4.04 -20.08
C VAL A 189 -15.95 4.55 -18.64
N LEU A 190 -16.57 5.68 -18.30
CA LEU A 190 -16.57 6.23 -16.94
C LEU A 190 -17.15 5.24 -15.93
N ILE A 191 -18.32 4.67 -16.23
CA ILE A 191 -18.99 3.68 -15.37
C ILE A 191 -18.10 2.46 -15.21
N PHE A 192 -17.49 1.97 -16.29
CA PHE A 192 -16.59 0.83 -16.24
C PHE A 192 -15.36 1.10 -15.36
N TYR A 193 -14.74 2.27 -15.48
CA TYR A 193 -13.63 2.67 -14.62
C TYR A 193 -14.04 2.78 -13.14
N LEU A 194 -15.23 3.30 -12.84
CA LEU A 194 -15.73 3.36 -11.47
C LEU A 194 -15.99 1.96 -10.90
N LEU A 195 -16.57 1.06 -11.68
CA LEU A 195 -16.80 -0.33 -11.26
C LEU A 195 -15.50 -1.10 -11.07
N ALA A 196 -14.55 -0.96 -11.99
CA ALA A 196 -13.24 -1.61 -11.90
C ALA A 196 -12.38 -1.03 -10.76
N GLY A 197 -12.35 0.29 -10.64
CA GLY A 197 -11.48 1.00 -9.68
C GLY A 197 -12.04 1.07 -8.25
N PHE A 198 -13.36 1.10 -8.08
CA PHE A 198 -13.99 1.17 -6.75
C PHE A 198 -14.88 -0.03 -6.46
N GLY A 199 -15.67 -0.49 -7.43
CA GLY A 199 -16.60 -1.61 -7.25
C GLY A 199 -15.90 -2.92 -6.86
N LEU A 200 -14.84 -3.30 -7.59
CA LEU A 200 -14.05 -4.49 -7.29
C LEU A 200 -13.35 -4.42 -5.92
N PRO A 201 -12.53 -3.38 -5.61
CA PRO A 201 -11.90 -3.28 -4.31
C PRO A 201 -12.90 -3.24 -3.16
N TRP A 202 -14.05 -2.60 -3.34
CA TRP A 202 -15.11 -2.57 -2.33
C TRP A 202 -15.72 -3.95 -2.08
N LEU A 203 -16.01 -4.70 -3.14
CA LEU A 203 -16.54 -6.06 -3.04
C LEU A 203 -15.54 -6.99 -2.34
N VAL A 204 -14.27 -6.93 -2.76
CA VAL A 204 -13.20 -7.73 -2.16
C VAL A 204 -12.99 -7.36 -0.71
N GLN A 205 -12.94 -6.06 -0.37
CA GLN A 205 -12.82 -5.62 1.02
C GLN A 205 -13.97 -6.16 1.88
N ARG A 206 -15.19 -6.17 1.34
CA ARG A 206 -16.35 -6.71 2.05
C ARG A 206 -16.25 -8.22 2.26
N MET A 207 -15.77 -8.97 1.26
CA MET A 207 -15.56 -10.42 1.34
C MET A 207 -14.38 -10.78 2.26
N ALA A 208 -13.30 -10.01 2.22
CA ALA A 208 -12.06 -10.26 2.95
C ALA A 208 -12.09 -9.76 4.41
N ARG A 209 -13.04 -8.90 4.78
CA ARG A 209 -13.10 -8.29 6.14
C ARG A 209 -13.20 -9.34 7.25
N VAL A 210 -14.12 -10.30 7.10
CA VAL A 210 -14.37 -11.34 8.10
C VAL A 210 -13.20 -12.34 8.17
N PRO A 211 -12.75 -12.98 7.06
CA PRO A 211 -11.61 -13.89 7.12
C PRO A 211 -10.32 -13.16 7.51
N GLY A 212 -10.14 -11.89 7.11
CA GLY A 212 -8.99 -11.08 7.53
C GLY A 212 -8.95 -10.84 9.03
N ALA A 213 -10.09 -10.48 9.64
CA ALA A 213 -10.19 -10.36 11.10
C ALA A 213 -9.92 -11.71 11.80
N ALA A 214 -10.39 -12.81 11.21
CA ALA A 214 -10.16 -14.15 11.73
C ALA A 214 -8.68 -14.59 11.68
N VAL A 215 -7.94 -14.23 10.62
CA VAL A 215 -6.48 -14.44 10.52
C VAL A 215 -5.73 -13.62 11.58
N ILE A 216 -6.11 -12.35 11.77
CA ILE A 216 -5.49 -11.48 12.79
C ILE A 216 -5.70 -12.07 14.19
N ALA A 217 -6.93 -12.51 14.50
CA ALA A 217 -7.25 -13.14 15.78
C ALA A 217 -6.47 -14.44 16.00
N ALA A 218 -6.49 -15.37 15.02
CA ALA A 218 -5.77 -16.64 15.13
C ALA A 218 -4.25 -16.44 15.29
N ARG A 219 -3.66 -15.45 14.60
CA ARG A 219 -2.25 -15.10 14.75
C ARG A 219 -1.95 -14.50 16.12
N SER A 220 -2.87 -13.70 16.66
CA SER A 220 -2.77 -13.16 18.02
C SER A 220 -2.76 -14.30 19.05
N ASP A 221 -3.69 -15.24 18.93
CA ASP A 221 -3.79 -16.40 19.84
C ASP A 221 -2.51 -17.24 19.81
N LEU A 222 -1.98 -17.51 18.61
CA LEU A 222 -0.71 -18.23 18.44
C LEU A 222 0.46 -17.48 19.08
N ASN A 223 0.58 -16.17 18.84
CA ASN A 223 1.66 -15.37 19.43
C ASN A 223 1.58 -15.32 20.95
N THR A 224 0.38 -15.18 21.52
CA THR A 224 0.18 -15.22 22.98
C THR A 224 0.63 -16.56 23.54
N ALA A 225 0.17 -17.68 22.95
CA ALA A 225 0.56 -19.02 23.39
C ALA A 225 2.08 -19.25 23.29
N LEU A 226 2.73 -18.75 22.23
CA LEU A 226 4.19 -18.84 22.09
C LEU A 226 4.94 -18.05 23.16
N ILE A 227 4.49 -16.82 23.46
CA ILE A 227 5.10 -15.99 24.50
C ILE A 227 4.93 -16.64 25.88
N ASP A 228 3.71 -17.10 26.19
CA ASP A 228 3.40 -17.80 27.44
C ASP A 228 4.24 -19.07 27.58
N GLY A 229 4.40 -19.83 26.50
CA GLY A 229 5.25 -21.03 26.47
C GLY A 229 6.72 -20.73 26.72
N VAL A 230 7.26 -19.66 26.14
CA VAL A 230 8.65 -19.24 26.35
C VAL A 230 8.88 -18.74 27.78
N GLN A 231 7.96 -17.95 28.31
CA GLN A 231 8.06 -17.40 29.67
C GLN A 231 7.82 -18.48 30.75
N GLY A 232 6.88 -19.40 30.51
CA GLY A 232 6.49 -20.48 31.41
C GLY A 232 7.21 -21.81 31.18
N LEU A 233 8.25 -21.84 30.35
CA LEU A 233 8.95 -23.09 29.99
C LEU A 233 9.44 -23.90 31.21
N PRO A 234 10.02 -23.30 32.26
CA PRO A 234 10.43 -24.05 33.44
C PRO A 234 9.25 -24.75 34.14
N ASP A 235 8.09 -24.09 34.22
CA ASP A 235 6.89 -24.62 34.85
C ASP A 235 6.27 -25.74 34.00
N LEU A 236 6.25 -25.57 32.68
CA LEU A 236 5.80 -26.60 31.73
C LEU A 236 6.65 -27.87 31.82
N LEU A 237 7.98 -27.74 31.99
CA LEU A 237 8.89 -28.87 32.16
C LEU A 237 8.74 -29.52 33.54
N ALA A 238 8.61 -28.72 34.61
CA ALA A 238 8.45 -29.22 35.98
C ALA A 238 7.14 -30.01 36.15
N LEU A 239 6.08 -29.62 35.45
CA LEU A 239 4.77 -30.28 35.47
C LEU A 239 4.62 -31.40 34.42
N GLY A 240 5.61 -31.62 33.55
CA GLY A 240 5.52 -32.57 32.44
C GLY A 240 4.45 -32.21 31.40
N ALA A 241 4.09 -30.93 31.30
CA ALA A 241 3.02 -30.42 30.43
C ALA A 241 3.51 -29.90 29.07
N ALA A 242 4.81 -30.06 28.77
CA ALA A 242 5.41 -29.56 27.52
C ALA A 242 4.76 -30.14 26.26
N ASP A 243 4.50 -31.46 26.22
CA ASP A 243 3.87 -32.11 25.06
C ASP A 243 2.43 -31.61 24.83
N ALA A 244 1.69 -31.36 25.93
CA ALA A 244 0.34 -30.82 25.85
C ALA A 244 0.34 -29.38 25.30
N HIS A 245 1.31 -28.57 25.71
CA HIS A 245 1.48 -27.21 25.17
C HIS A 245 1.94 -27.21 23.71
N GLN A 246 2.81 -28.14 23.31
CA GLN A 246 3.18 -28.34 21.91
C GLN A 246 1.97 -28.72 21.05
N ALA A 247 1.11 -29.63 21.53
CA ALA A 247 -0.12 -29.99 20.82
C ALA A 247 -1.09 -28.79 20.69
N GLN A 248 -1.15 -27.92 21.70
CA GLN A 248 -1.91 -26.67 21.64
C GLN A 248 -1.37 -25.71 20.56
N LEU A 249 -0.04 -25.54 20.48
CA LEU A 249 0.59 -24.70 19.45
C LEU A 249 0.36 -25.24 18.04
N SER A 250 0.45 -26.56 17.83
CA SER A 250 0.12 -27.18 16.56
C SER A 250 -1.33 -26.90 16.16
N ALA A 251 -2.28 -27.09 17.08
CA ALA A 251 -3.70 -26.82 16.80
C ALA A 251 -3.99 -25.32 16.50
N LEU A 252 -3.26 -24.39 17.11
CA LEU A 252 -3.36 -22.96 16.79
C LEU A 252 -2.74 -22.62 15.44
N THR A 253 -1.67 -23.31 15.06
CA THR A 253 -1.03 -23.18 13.75
C THR A 253 -1.97 -23.69 12.65
N ASP A 254 -2.55 -24.87 12.81
CA ASP A 254 -3.53 -25.44 11.86
C ASP A 254 -4.73 -24.48 11.68
N ARG A 255 -5.25 -23.92 12.77
CA ARG A 255 -6.31 -22.90 12.71
C ARG A 255 -5.88 -21.65 11.95
N LEU A 256 -4.64 -21.21 12.11
CA LEU A 256 -4.13 -20.05 11.37
C LEU A 256 -4.06 -20.35 9.88
N GLU A 257 -3.56 -21.53 9.50
CA GLU A 257 -3.48 -21.98 8.11
C GLU A 257 -4.88 -22.04 7.46
N ASP A 258 -5.85 -22.67 8.12
CA ASP A 258 -7.24 -22.74 7.64
C ASP A 258 -7.81 -21.34 7.36
N ARG A 259 -7.61 -20.39 8.28
CA ARG A 259 -8.09 -19.01 8.11
C ARG A 259 -7.33 -18.26 7.03
N GLN A 260 -6.04 -18.55 6.84
CA GLN A 260 -5.28 -18.00 5.72
C GLN A 260 -5.80 -18.51 4.38
N PHE A 261 -6.16 -19.79 4.28
CA PHE A 261 -6.79 -20.33 3.06
C PHE A 261 -8.11 -19.63 2.72
N ASP A 262 -8.95 -19.37 3.72
CA ASP A 262 -10.20 -18.62 3.52
C ASP A 262 -9.96 -17.18 3.04
N LEU A 263 -8.93 -16.51 3.56
CA LEU A 263 -8.54 -15.17 3.12
C LEU A 263 -7.98 -15.17 1.69
N VAL A 264 -7.12 -16.15 1.36
CA VAL A 264 -6.54 -16.30 0.02
C VAL A 264 -7.63 -16.57 -1.01
N ARG A 265 -8.69 -17.32 -0.66
CA ARG A 265 -9.85 -17.49 -1.55
C ARG A 265 -10.55 -16.18 -1.88
N ALA A 266 -10.68 -15.28 -0.90
CA ALA A 266 -11.24 -13.95 -1.13
C ALA A 266 -10.31 -13.07 -2.01
N ASP A 267 -8.99 -13.18 -1.83
CA ASP A 267 -8.00 -12.47 -2.66
C ASP A 267 -7.89 -13.04 -4.09
N ALA A 268 -8.12 -14.34 -4.26
CA ALA A 268 -8.17 -14.98 -5.57
C ALA A 268 -9.30 -14.42 -6.45
N VAL A 269 -10.42 -14.00 -5.85
CA VAL A 269 -11.51 -13.30 -6.57
C VAL A 269 -11.03 -11.94 -7.08
N GLN A 270 -10.22 -11.21 -6.31
CA GLN A 270 -9.62 -9.95 -6.75
C GLN A 270 -8.65 -10.18 -7.92
N SER A 271 -7.78 -11.17 -7.79
CA SER A 271 -6.78 -11.49 -8.82
C SER A 271 -7.44 -11.97 -10.12
N ALA A 272 -8.46 -12.82 -10.03
CA ALA A 272 -9.25 -13.27 -11.18
C ALA A 272 -10.04 -12.11 -11.82
N GLY A 273 -10.67 -11.25 -11.01
CA GLY A 273 -11.37 -10.06 -11.52
C GLY A 273 -10.42 -9.07 -12.20
N GLY A 274 -9.23 -8.86 -11.63
CA GLY A 274 -8.18 -8.02 -12.20
C GLY A 274 -7.65 -8.57 -13.53
N LEU A 275 -7.47 -9.90 -13.63
CA LEU A 275 -7.05 -10.56 -14.88
C LEU A 275 -8.15 -10.52 -15.96
N LEU A 276 -9.43 -10.68 -15.59
CA LEU A 276 -10.55 -10.62 -16.53
C LEU A 276 -10.80 -9.20 -17.06
N LEU A 277 -10.64 -8.18 -16.22
CA LEU A 277 -10.81 -6.79 -16.64
C LEU A 277 -9.55 -6.19 -17.28
N GLY A 278 -8.35 -6.68 -16.93
CA GLY A 278 -7.08 -6.19 -17.46
C GLY A 278 -6.52 -6.99 -18.65
N GLY A 279 -7.08 -8.18 -18.93
CA GLY A 279 -6.70 -9.04 -20.05
C GLY A 279 -7.52 -8.84 -21.34
N LEU A 280 -8.54 -7.98 -21.31
CA LEU A 280 -9.29 -7.47 -22.47
C LEU A 280 -8.66 -6.15 -22.95
#